data_AF-A0A929RXL1-F1
#
_entry.id   AF-A0A929RXL1-F1
#
_cell.length_a   1.000
_cell.length_b   1.000
_cell.length_c   1.000
_cell.angle_alpha   90.00
_cell.angle_beta   90.00
_cell.angle_gamma   90.00
#
_symmetry.space_group_name_H-M   'P 1'
#
loop_
_entity.id
_entity.type
_entity.pdbx_description
1 polymer ?
#
loop_
_entity_poly.entity_id
_entity_poly.type
_entity_poly.pdbx_seq_one_letter_code
_entity_poly.pdbx_strand_id
1 'polypeptide(L)' 'MKRIAVSRLHLPDGTILRNQVVEFLPHTDGQLPLVGGGWVDCGPCSARFYPLTEELACTKWFGGDFYWDTLSAELSI' A
#
# COMPACT_ATOMS: atom_id res chain seq x y z
N MET A 1 11.45 -2.09 3.39
CA MET A 1 10.23 -2.62 2.77
C MET A 1 9.20 -2.87 3.87
N LYS A 2 7.97 -2.33 3.74
CA LYS A 2 6.92 -2.41 4.76
C LYS A 2 5.64 -2.97 4.13
N ARG A 3 4.96 -3.89 4.81
CA ARG A 3 3.68 -4.49 4.36
C ARG A 3 2.65 -4.42 5.48
N ILE A 4 1.43 -4.07 5.12
CA ILE A 4 0.27 -4.10 6.02
C ILE A 4 -0.88 -4.84 5.35
N ALA A 5 -1.61 -5.65 6.10
CA ALA A 5 -2.88 -6.19 5.66
C ALA A 5 -3.99 -5.28 6.18
N VAL A 6 -4.90 -4.88 5.30
CA VAL A 6 -6.04 -4.02 5.62
C VAL A 6 -7.33 -4.78 5.34
N SER A 7 -8.30 -4.65 6.24
CA SER A 7 -9.61 -5.29 6.04
C SER A 7 -10.39 -4.59 4.93
N ARG A 8 -10.30 -3.27 4.86
CA ARG A 8 -10.99 -2.42 3.87
C ARG A 8 -10.04 -1.37 3.33
N LEU A 9 -9.79 -1.42 2.03
CA LEU A 9 -9.02 -0.43 1.26
C LEU A 9 -9.99 0.43 0.45
N HIS A 10 -10.05 1.72 0.76
CA HIS A 10 -10.83 2.71 0.03
C HIS A 10 -9.97 3.33 -1.06
N LEU A 11 -10.37 3.15 -2.32
CA LEU A 11 -9.75 3.76 -3.48
C LEU A 11 -10.34 5.15 -3.75
N PRO A 12 -9.60 6.05 -4.42
CA PRO A 12 -10.08 7.40 -4.72
C PRO A 12 -11.27 7.44 -5.69
N ASP A 13 -11.53 6.38 -6.45
CA ASP A 13 -12.75 6.26 -7.27
C ASP A 13 -14.00 5.91 -6.45
N GLY A 14 -13.85 5.67 -5.14
CA GLY A 14 -14.91 5.23 -4.23
C GLY A 14 -15.03 3.71 -4.13
N THR A 15 -14.22 2.94 -4.87
CA THR A 15 -14.21 1.47 -4.75
C THR A 15 -13.64 1.04 -3.40
N ILE A 16 -14.31 0.09 -2.74
CA ILE A 16 -13.85 -0.52 -1.49
C ILE A 16 -13.40 -1.95 -1.77
N LEU A 17 -12.10 -2.17 -1.66
CA LEU A 17 -11.50 -3.49 -1.77
C LEU A 17 -11.34 -4.11 -0.38
N ARG A 18 -11.86 -5.33 -0.20
CA ARG A 18 -11.73 -6.05 1.07
C ARG A 18 -10.49 -6.91 1.08
N ASN A 19 -9.92 -7.12 2.27
CA ASN A 19 -8.77 -7.98 2.55
C ASN A 19 -7.64 -7.77 1.56
N GLN A 20 -7.04 -6.58 1.61
CA GLN A 20 -5.94 -6.21 0.73
C GLN A 20 -4.64 -6.17 1.51
N VAL A 21 -3.55 -6.53 0.86
CA VAL A 21 -2.21 -6.22 1.35
C VAL A 21 -1.75 -4.97 0.66
N VAL A 22 -1.31 -3.99 1.44
CA VAL A 22 -0.64 -2.81 0.94
C VAL A 22 0.85 -2.94 1.22
N GLU A 23 1.65 -2.83 0.17
CA GLU A 23 3.09 -2.93 0.21
C GLU A 23 3.74 -1.59 -0.13
N PHE A 24 4.73 -1.20 0.66
CA PHE A 24 5.48 0.04 0.55
C PHE A 24 6.96 -0.24 0.36
N LEU A 25 7.51 0.37 -0.69
CA LEU A 25 8.93 0.39 -0.99
C LEU A 25 9.42 1.85 -0.91
N PRO A 26 10.17 2.25 0.14
CA PRO A 26 10.78 3.56 0.17
C PRO A 26 11.72 3.72 -1.03
N HIS A 27 11.77 4.91 -1.62
CA HIS A 27 12.81 5.20 -2.60
C HIS A 27 14.13 5.34 -1.86
N THR A 28 15.12 4.58 -2.30
CA THR A 28 16.50 4.75 -1.84
C THR A 28 17.21 5.67 -2.83
N ASP A 29 18.14 6.49 -2.36
CA ASP A 29 18.96 7.34 -3.23
C ASP A 29 19.60 6.50 -4.34
N GLY A 30 19.29 6.85 -5.60
CA GLY A 30 19.75 6.12 -6.79
C GLY A 30 18.82 5.03 -7.34
N GLN A 31 17.69 4.71 -6.69
CA GLN A 31 16.69 3.76 -7.20
C GLN A 31 15.49 4.51 -7.78
N LEU A 32 15.22 4.30 -9.07
CA LEU A 32 14.05 4.90 -9.73
C LEU A 32 12.74 4.39 -9.08
N PRO A 33 11.71 5.25 -8.99
CA PRO A 33 10.39 4.85 -8.54
C PRO A 33 9.87 3.69 -9.39
N LEU A 34 9.35 2.65 -8.73
CA LEU A 34 8.66 1.57 -9.42
C LEU A 34 7.29 2.07 -9.84
N VAL A 35 7.12 2.31 -11.14
CA VAL A 35 5.85 2.73 -11.75
C VAL A 35 5.46 1.69 -12.80
N GLY A 36 4.29 1.07 -12.61
CA GLY A 36 3.79 0.00 -13.49
C GLY A 36 3.74 -1.37 -12.81
N GLY A 37 2.99 -2.31 -13.41
CA GLY A 37 2.76 -3.63 -12.81
C GLY A 37 1.96 -3.61 -11.49
N GLY A 38 1.11 -2.59 -11.31
CA GLY A 38 0.34 -2.37 -10.07
C GLY A 38 1.03 -1.52 -9.01
N TRP A 39 2.28 -1.08 -9.27
CA TRP A 39 2.96 -0.09 -8.43
C TRP A 39 2.60 1.33 -8.86
N VAL A 40 2.31 2.17 -7.86
CA VAL A 40 2.13 3.61 -8.00
C VAL A 40 3.26 4.33 -7.29
N ASP A 41 3.60 5.51 -7.80
CA ASP A 41 4.52 6.41 -7.13
C ASP A 41 3.77 7.33 -6.16
N CYS A 42 4.23 7.40 -4.91
CA CYS A 42 3.62 8.22 -3.87
C CYS A 42 4.52 9.40 -3.45
N GLY A 43 5.63 9.66 -4.15
CA GLY A 43 6.61 10.68 -3.77
C GLY A 43 7.85 10.07 -3.11
N PRO A 44 7.88 9.83 -1.78
CA PRO A 44 9.04 9.27 -1.08
C PRO A 44 9.09 7.72 -1.15
N CYS A 45 8.08 7.08 -1.71
CA CYS A 45 7.97 5.64 -1.81
C CYS A 45 7.08 5.21 -2.98
N SER A 46 7.27 3.97 -3.43
CA SER A 46 6.35 3.29 -4.33
C SER A 46 5.43 2.38 -3.52
N ALA A 47 4.14 2.39 -3.82
CA ALA A 47 3.13 1.58 -3.15
C ALA A 47 2.41 0.65 -4.14
N ARG A 48 1.97 -0.52 -3.67
CA ARG A 48 1.03 -1.37 -4.42
C ARG A 48 0.05 -2.05 -3.48
N PHE A 49 -1.09 -2.46 -4.01
CA PHE A 49 -2.04 -3.32 -3.30
C PHE A 49 -2.40 -4.56 -4.11
N TYR A 50 -2.66 -5.65 -3.40
CA TYR A 50 -3.10 -6.92 -4.00
C TYR A 50 -3.95 -7.72 -2.99
N PRO A 51 -4.86 -8.58 -3.48
CA PRO A 51 -5.73 -9.36 -2.60
C PRO A 51 -4.90 -10.24 -1.67
N LEU A 52 -5.28 -10.25 -0.39
CA LEU A 52 -4.73 -11.16 0.60
C LEU A 52 -5.26 -12.57 0.29
N THR A 53 -4.52 -13.33 -0.51
CA THR A 53 -4.90 -14.70 -0.89
C THR A 53 -4.63 -15.72 0.21
N GLU A 54 -3.65 -15.47 1.09
CA GLU A 54 -3.21 -16.36 2.17
C GLU A 54 -2.71 -15.54 3.37
N GLU A 55 -2.62 -16.13 4.58
CA GLU A 55 -1.90 -15.54 5.72
C GLU A 55 -0.40 -15.44 5.39
N LEU A 56 -0.01 -14.35 4.75
CA LEU A 56 1.39 -14.05 4.48
C LEU A 56 2.13 -13.84 5.81
N ALA A 57 3.16 -14.64 6.06
CA ALA A 57 4.02 -14.50 7.22
C ALA A 57 4.54 -13.05 7.35
N CYS A 58 4.58 -12.54 8.58
CA CYS A 58 5.04 -11.18 8.91
C CYS A 58 4.14 -10.04 8.38
N THR A 59 2.87 -10.29 8.11
CA THR A 59 1.93 -9.22 7.72
C THR A 59 1.25 -8.65 8.96
N LYS A 60 1.55 -7.39 9.29
CA LYS A 60 0.86 -6.70 10.38
C LYS A 60 -0.58 -6.44 9.97
N TRP A 61 -1.53 -7.00 10.71
CA TRP A 61 -2.95 -6.82 10.46
C TRP A 61 -3.41 -5.46 10.98
N PHE A 62 -3.94 -4.64 10.10
CA PHE A 62 -4.57 -3.36 10.41
C PHE A 62 -6.07 -3.55 10.16
N GLY A 63 -6.82 -3.90 11.21
CA GLY A 63 -8.25 -4.25 11.14
C GLY A 63 -9.19 -3.08 10.86
N GLY A 64 -8.67 -1.95 10.38
CA GLY A 64 -9.42 -0.72 10.14
C GLY A 64 -9.72 -0.47 8.67
N ASP A 65 -10.34 0.68 8.45
CA ASP A 65 -10.48 1.30 7.14
C ASP A 65 -9.17 1.99 6.78
N PHE A 66 -8.64 1.67 5.60
CA PHE A 66 -7.44 2.28 5.06
C PHE A 66 -7.79 3.05 3.79
N TYR A 67 -7.42 4.32 3.75
CA TYR A 67 -7.71 5.21 2.64
C TYR A 67 -6.47 5.35 1.77
N TRP A 68 -6.57 4.93 0.51
CA TRP A 68 -5.48 4.99 -0.46
C TRP A 68 -5.01 6.42 -0.72
N ASP A 69 -5.93 7.38 -0.70
CA ASP A 69 -5.63 8.81 -0.90
C ASP A 69 -4.74 9.39 0.22
N THR A 70 -4.91 8.88 1.44
CA THR A 70 -4.15 9.30 2.63
C THR A 70 -2.74 8.73 2.65
N LEU A 71 -2.34 7.94 1.64
CA LEU A 71 -0.98 7.42 1.53
C LEU A 71 0.06 8.51 1.45
N SER A 72 -0.21 9.60 0.75
CA SER A 72 0.70 10.74 0.68
C SER A 72 0.79 11.49 2.03
N ALA A 73 -0.32 11.55 2.78
CA ALA A 73 -0.43 12.31 4.02
C ALA A 73 0.13 11.57 5.25
N GLU A 74 -0.16 10.27 5.38
CA GLU A 74 0.34 9.44 6.51
C GLU A 74 1.79 8.96 6.31
N LEU A 75 2.32 9.04 5.08
CA LEU A 75 3.72 8.72 4.75
C LEU A 75 4.59 9.96 4.54
N SER A 76 4.21 11.13 5.10
CA SER A 76 5.18 12.18 5.41
C SER A 76 6.18 11.65 6.44
N ILE A 77 7.11 10.83 5.97
CA ILE A 77 8.35 10.42 6.63
C ILE A 77 9.42 11.42 6.20
#